data_AF-X1UL21-F1
#
_entry.id   AF-X1UL21-F1
#
_cell.length_a   1.000
_cell.length_b   1.000
_cell.length_c   1.000
_cell.angle_alpha   90.00
_cell.angle_beta   90.00
_cell.angle_gamma   90.00
#
_symmetry.space_group_name_H-M   'P 1'
#
loop_
_entity.id
_entity.type
_entity.pdbx_description
1 polymer ?
#
loop_
_entity_poly.entity_id
_entity_poly.type
_entity_poly.pdbx_seq_one_letter_code
_entity_poly.pdbx_strand_id
1 'polypeptide(L)' 'MKLLTQEIEEKLPKLYSQDNVADPICHIKFFTPDAGWTWFICSGEKQEDGDWLFFSKVVS' A
#
# COMPACT_ATOMS: atom_id res chain seq x y z
N MET A 1 -4.88 -15.32 8.68
CA MET A 1 -4.55 -15.09 7.25
C MET A 1 -3.71 -13.81 7.19
N LYS A 2 -2.54 -13.83 6.55
CA LYS A 2 -1.69 -12.63 6.41
C LYS A 2 -2.05 -11.92 5.10
N LEU A 3 -2.45 -10.65 5.16
CA LEU A 3 -2.80 -9.85 3.98
C LEU A 3 -1.54 -9.37 3.23
N LEU A 4 -0.50 -9.02 3.98
CA LEU A 4 0.81 -8.67 3.46
C LEU A 4 1.75 -9.86 3.69
N THR A 5 2.07 -10.60 2.62
CA THR A 5 3.04 -11.70 2.67
C THR A 5 4.45 -11.15 2.44
N GLN A 6 5.48 -11.89 2.85
CA GLN A 6 6.87 -11.49 2.61
C GLN A 6 7.14 -11.20 1.11
N GLU A 7 6.56 -11.98 0.21
CA GLU A 7 6.67 -11.75 -1.23
C GLU A 7 6.08 -10.40 -1.68
N ILE A 8 4.97 -9.98 -1.06
CA ILE A 8 4.35 -8.68 -1.35
C ILE A 8 5.16 -7.55 -0.70
N GLU A 9 5.65 -7.75 0.53
CA GLU A 9 6.51 -6.79 1.24
C GLU A 9 7.79 -6.48 0.42
N GLU A 10 8.42 -7.51 -0.14
CA GLU A 10 9.63 -7.37 -0.97
C GLU A 10 9.39 -6.62 -2.28
N LYS A 11 8.16 -6.70 -2.82
CA LYS A 11 7.76 -6.04 -4.07
C LYS A 11 7.22 -4.62 -3.85
N LEU A 12 6.91 -4.26 -2.60
CA LEU A 12 6.37 -2.95 -2.27
C LEU A 12 7.51 -1.91 -2.27
N PRO A 13 7.45 -0.87 -3.11
CA PRO A 13 8.51 0.12 -3.14
C PRO A 13 8.43 1.03 -1.91
N LYS A 14 9.59 1.54 -1.48
CA LYS A 14 9.72 2.41 -0.31
C LYS A 14 8.85 3.66 -0.42
N LEU A 15 8.47 4.22 0.72
CA LEU A 15 7.70 5.47 0.77
C LEU A 15 8.42 6.56 -0.03
N TYR A 16 7.64 7.38 -0.75
CA TYR A 16 8.13 8.46 -1.63
C TYR A 16 8.99 8.05 -2.84
N SER A 17 9.20 6.75 -3.09
CA SER A 17 9.98 6.28 -4.25
C SER A 17 9.33 6.59 -5.60
N GLN A 18 8.02 6.82 -5.61
CA GLN A 18 7.23 7.18 -6.80
C GLN A 18 6.75 8.64 -6.75
N ASP A 19 7.38 9.49 -5.94
CA ASP A 19 7.03 10.92 -5.88
C ASP A 19 7.33 11.61 -7.22
N ASN A 20 6.44 12.51 -7.62
CA ASN A 20 6.47 13.21 -8.92
C ASN A 20 6.36 12.29 -10.14
N VAL A 21 5.99 11.02 -9.97
CA VAL A 21 5.58 10.15 -11.07
C VAL A 21 4.14 10.50 -11.43
N ALA A 22 3.90 10.88 -12.69
CA ALA A 22 2.57 11.30 -13.15
C ALA A 22 1.52 10.18 -13.06
N ASP A 23 1.97 8.92 -13.21
CA ASP A 23 1.13 7.72 -13.11
C ASP A 23 1.85 6.65 -12.27
N PRO A 24 1.78 6.74 -10.93
CA PRO A 24 2.48 5.82 -10.05
C PRO A 24 1.82 4.44 -10.07
N ILE A 25 2.64 3.38 -10.07
CA ILE A 25 2.16 2.00 -10.09
C ILE A 25 1.58 1.65 -8.73
N CYS A 26 0.36 1.14 -8.73
CA CYS A 26 -0.27 0.55 -7.55
C CYS A 26 0.14 -0.93 -7.44
N HIS A 27 0.85 -1.28 -6.37
CA HIS A 27 1.35 -2.64 -6.15
C HIS A 27 0.36 -3.53 -5.39
N ILE A 28 -0.52 -2.94 -4.58
CA ILE A 28 -1.43 -3.68 -3.70
C ILE A 28 -2.84 -3.07 -3.80
N LYS A 29 -3.85 -3.96 -3.86
CA LYS A 29 -5.26 -3.61 -3.71
C LYS A 29 -5.82 -4.27 -2.46
N PHE A 30 -6.14 -3.46 -1.45
CA PHE A 30 -6.90 -3.92 -0.28
C PHE A 30 -8.37 -3.53 -0.39
N PHE A 31 -9.21 -4.29 0.30
CA PHE A 31 -10.65 -4.09 0.33
C PHE A 31 -11.15 -4.18 1.77
N THR A 32 -11.95 -3.19 2.16
CA THR A 32 -12.61 -3.11 3.45
C THR A 32 -14.09 -3.45 3.24
N PRO A 33 -14.49 -4.73 3.42
CA PRO A 33 -15.78 -5.24 2.96
C PRO A 33 -17.01 -4.66 3.68
N ASP A 34 -16.83 -4.24 4.91
CA ASP A 34 -17.85 -3.64 5.76
C ASP A 34 -18.12 -2.16 5.43
N ALA A 35 -17.12 -1.44 4.92
CA ALA A 35 -17.23 -0.02 4.54
C ALA A 35 -17.32 0.21 3.01
N GLY A 36 -17.11 -0.83 2.19
CA GLY A 36 -17.10 -0.73 0.73
C GLY A 36 -15.84 -0.07 0.15
N TRP A 37 -14.83 0.23 0.96
CA TRP A 37 -13.64 0.95 0.50
C TRP A 37 -12.64 0.04 -0.20
N THR A 38 -12.03 0.58 -1.25
CA THR A 38 -10.89 -0.02 -1.93
C THR A 38 -9.67 0.89 -1.78
N TRP A 39 -8.56 0.29 -1.35
CA TRP A 39 -7.28 0.96 -1.15
C TRP A 39 -6.31 0.50 -2.22
N PHE A 40 -5.75 1.44 -2.98
CA PHE A 40 -4.71 1.20 -3.97
C PHE A 40 -3.38 1.75 -3.46
N ILE A 41 -2.47 0.88 -3.04
CA ILE A 41 -1.20 1.26 -2.42
C ILE A 41 -0.11 1.34 -3.49
N CYS A 42 0.56 2.50 -3.57
CA CYS A 42 1.68 2.71 -4.48
C CYS A 42 3.02 2.47 -3.79
N SER A 43 3.16 2.85 -2.52
CA SER A 43 4.39 2.67 -1.75
C SER A 43 4.09 2.58 -0.26
N GLY A 44 5.04 2.04 0.50
CA GLY A 44 4.89 1.96 1.94
C GLY A 44 6.19 1.64 2.67
N GLU A 45 6.17 1.88 3.97
CA GLU A 45 7.29 1.60 4.85
C GLU A 45 6.80 1.14 6.22
N LYS A 46 7.48 0.12 6.75
CA LYS A 46 7.23 -0.40 8.09
C LYS A 46 7.86 0.52 9.13
N GLN A 47 7.07 0.95 10.09
CA GLN A 47 7.45 1.86 11.16
C GLN A 47 8.09 1.09 12.34
N GLU A 48 8.67 1.82 13.29
CA GLU A 48 9.37 1.26 14.45
C GLU A 48 8.47 0.43 15.38
N ASP A 49 7.18 0.80 15.46
CA ASP A 49 6.15 0.08 16.22
C ASP A 49 5.66 -1.21 15.53
N GLY A 50 6.11 -1.44 14.30
CA GLY A 50 5.73 -2.58 13.49
C GLY A 50 4.52 -2.36 12.58
N ASP A 51 3.87 -1.20 12.66
CA ASP A 51 2.78 -0.82 11.77
C ASP A 51 3.32 -0.38 10.39
N TRP A 52 2.41 -0.29 9.43
CA TRP A 52 2.74 0.12 8.06
C TRP A 52 2.16 1.50 7.76
N LEU A 53 3.03 2.38 7.27
CA LEU A 53 2.63 3.64 6.66
C LEU A 53 2.56 3.45 5.15
N PHE A 54 1.41 3.75 4.55
CA PHE A 54 1.17 3.60 3.12
C PHE A 54 0.85 4.92 2.43
N PHE A 55 1.41 5.11 1.25
CA PHE A 55 0.88 6.08 0.29
C PHE A 55 -0.11 5.37 -0.63
N SER A 56 -1.37 5.81 -0.60
CA SER A 56 -2.44 5.13 -1.29
C SER A 56 -3.52 6.06 -1.81
N LYS A 57 -4.27 5.59 -2.81
CA LYS A 57 -5.53 6.17 -3.25
C LYS A 57 -6.69 5.34 -2.69
N VAL A 58 -7.63 6.01 -2.03
CA VAL A 58 -8.83 5.39 -1.49
C VAL A 58 -10.03 5.74 -2.38
N VAL A 59 -10.86 4.74 -2.68
CA VAL A 59 -12.14 4.94 -3.37
C VAL A 59 -13.25 4.24 -2.59
N SER A 60 -14.43 4.86 -2.56
CA SER A 60 -15.67 4.35 -1.96
C SER A 60 -16.71 4.05 -3.03
#